data_AF-A0ABD7WKL5-F1
#
_entry.id   AF-A0ABD7WKL5-F1
#
_cell.length_a   1.000
_cell.length_b   1.000
_cell.length_c   1.000
_cell.angle_alpha   90.00
_cell.angle_beta   90.00
_cell.angle_gamma   90.00
#
_symmetry.space_group_name_H-M   'P 1'
#
loop_
_entity.id
_entity.type
_entity.pdbx_description
1 polymer ?
#
loop_
_entity_poly.entity_id
_entity_poly.type
_entity_poly.pdbx_seq_one_letter_code
_entity_poly.pdbx_strand_id
1 'polypeptide(L)'
;MPSTARDWMLTISAEKHTRQDVEELLDILGAYIFQQEEGGKSDYPHFQAFLQLQTPVHMGTLKNKFKKAGFNDAHIEMRKGTVQDCVDYCSKEETRVDGPWRGGEINLKDQQGSRSDLAELRRQIMDGASVSEVLLNDDACQAARYTRYLSELATARDRVKYGRQLRDITVHYLWGDPGVGKTKYIYDNNPIENIYRVTDYRHPWDEYEGQSILVLDEFDSQFSWDQLLVFLDRYPVMLPARYNNHVACFTTVWIISNEPLSKQYPERTGEKRNALLRRISTNQRMLKGGELQAGELGTEHPEMGLLVKEEITVNTEDDLFKASEQLSKE
;
A
#
# COMPACT_ATOMS: atom_id res chain seq x y z
N MET A 1 -30.33 -3.34 -2.34
CA MET A 1 -30.03 -2.04 -2.99
C MET A 1 -29.73 -1.03 -1.88
N PRO A 2 -28.77 -0.10 -2.07
CA PRO A 2 -28.55 0.96 -1.10
C PRO A 2 -29.86 1.74 -0.93
N SER A 3 -30.33 1.85 0.31
CA SER A 3 -31.60 2.50 0.66
C SER A 3 -31.39 3.88 1.26
N THR A 4 -30.15 4.38 1.25
CA THR A 4 -29.74 5.67 1.82
C THR A 4 -29.13 6.53 0.72
N ALA A 5 -29.61 7.77 0.57
CA ALA A 5 -29.14 8.71 -0.46
C ALA A 5 -29.27 10.17 0.00
N ARG A 6 -28.49 11.06 -0.61
CA ARG A 6 -28.64 12.53 -0.46
C ARG A 6 -29.60 13.11 -1.49
N ASP A 7 -29.56 12.58 -2.71
CA ASP A 7 -30.25 13.11 -3.87
C ASP A 7 -31.48 12.25 -4.23
N TRP A 8 -32.63 12.91 -4.35
CA TRP A 8 -33.92 12.27 -4.55
C TRP A 8 -34.71 12.94 -5.67
N MET A 9 -35.39 12.11 -6.48
CA MET A 9 -36.40 12.55 -7.44
C MET A 9 -37.78 12.35 -6.82
N LEU A 10 -38.63 13.36 -6.96
CA LEU A 10 -39.96 13.39 -6.37
C LEU A 10 -40.99 13.68 -7.47
N THR A 11 -42.13 13.00 -7.36
CA THR A 11 -43.33 13.31 -8.14
C THR A 11 -44.50 13.45 -7.17
N ILE A 12 -45.16 14.60 -7.18
CA ILE A 12 -46.23 14.98 -6.22
C ILE A 12 -47.47 15.44 -7.01
N SER A 13 -48.67 15.02 -6.64
CA SER A 13 -49.89 15.45 -7.36
C SER A 13 -50.17 16.93 -7.17
N ALA A 14 -50.40 17.66 -8.27
CA ALA A 14 -50.78 19.08 -8.22
C ALA A 14 -52.28 19.30 -7.97
N GLU A 15 -53.08 18.23 -7.97
CA GLU A 15 -54.50 18.28 -7.59
C GLU A 15 -54.70 18.28 -6.07
N LYS A 16 -53.73 17.71 -5.33
CA LYS A 16 -53.83 17.49 -3.89
C LYS A 16 -53.02 18.47 -3.06
N HIS A 17 -52.01 19.09 -3.66
CA HIS A 17 -51.08 19.98 -2.99
C HIS A 17 -50.92 21.25 -3.81
N THR A 18 -50.77 22.37 -3.14
CA THR A 18 -50.44 23.63 -3.81
C THR A 18 -48.93 23.77 -3.99
N ARG A 19 -48.52 24.66 -4.88
CA ARG A 19 -47.11 25.04 -5.02
C ARG A 19 -46.50 25.44 -3.68
N GLN A 20 -47.22 26.21 -2.87
CA GLN A 20 -46.73 26.72 -1.60
C GLN A 20 -46.49 25.58 -0.60
N ASP A 21 -47.37 24.58 -0.54
CA ASP A 21 -47.19 23.41 0.33
C ASP A 21 -45.91 22.64 -0.02
N VAL A 22 -45.63 22.46 -1.31
CA VAL A 22 -44.42 21.78 -1.80
C VAL A 22 -43.17 22.60 -1.46
N GLU A 23 -43.21 23.90 -1.69
CA GLU A 23 -42.09 24.82 -1.42
C GLU A 23 -41.72 24.80 0.08
N GLU A 24 -42.70 24.96 0.97
CA GLU A 24 -42.51 24.93 2.43
C GLU A 24 -41.94 23.58 2.92
N LEU A 25 -42.38 22.46 2.35
CA LEU A 25 -41.82 21.15 2.70
C LEU A 25 -40.35 21.02 2.26
N LEU A 26 -40.02 21.42 1.04
CA LEU A 26 -38.69 21.24 0.48
C LEU A 26 -37.67 22.18 1.15
N ASP A 27 -38.07 23.40 1.50
CA ASP A 27 -37.25 24.36 2.28
C ASP A 27 -36.77 23.78 3.61
N ILE A 28 -37.60 22.97 4.27
CA ILE A 28 -37.23 22.31 5.53
C ILE A 28 -36.24 21.16 5.30
N LEU A 29 -36.27 20.54 4.12
CA LEU A 29 -35.54 19.30 3.84
C LEU A 29 -34.15 19.54 3.26
N GLY A 30 -33.98 20.51 2.35
CA GLY A 30 -32.70 20.75 1.69
C GLY A 30 -32.78 21.70 0.51
N ALA A 31 -31.79 21.61 -0.38
CA ALA A 31 -31.78 22.37 -1.63
C ALA A 31 -32.63 21.65 -2.68
N TYR A 32 -33.38 22.39 -3.48
CA TYR A 32 -34.32 21.80 -4.43
C TYR A 32 -34.50 22.64 -5.70
N ILE A 33 -35.00 21.95 -6.73
CA ILE A 33 -35.62 22.54 -7.90
C ILE A 33 -36.88 21.74 -8.23
N PHE A 34 -37.97 22.43 -8.54
CA PHE A 34 -39.18 21.76 -9.00
C PHE A 34 -39.93 22.59 -10.03
N GLN A 35 -40.74 21.90 -10.83
CA GLN A 35 -41.64 22.53 -11.79
C GLN A 35 -42.97 21.79 -11.81
N GLN A 36 -44.02 22.48 -12.25
CA GLN A 36 -45.30 21.85 -12.54
C GLN A 36 -45.29 21.35 -13.98
N GLU A 37 -45.57 20.06 -14.16
CA GLU A 37 -45.68 19.44 -15.47
C GLU A 37 -47.09 18.87 -15.67
N GLU A 38 -47.51 18.86 -16.94
CA GLU A 38 -48.69 18.13 -17.41
C GLU A 38 -48.20 17.24 -18.55
N GLY A 39 -47.90 15.98 -18.24
CA GLY A 39 -47.17 15.10 -19.14
C GLY A 39 -48.10 14.25 -20.00
N GLY A 40 -47.99 14.33 -21.33
CA GLY A 40 -48.75 13.54 -22.33
C GLY A 40 -48.64 11.99 -22.28
N LYS A 41 -48.13 11.40 -21.19
CA LYS A 41 -48.19 9.96 -20.85
C LYS A 41 -48.83 9.64 -19.49
N SER A 42 -48.91 10.62 -18.58
CA SER A 42 -49.57 10.51 -17.28
C SER A 42 -50.63 11.60 -17.21
N ASP A 43 -51.88 11.20 -17.39
CA ASP A 43 -53.06 12.05 -17.66
C ASP A 43 -53.45 13.04 -16.53
N TYR A 44 -52.51 13.47 -15.67
CA TYR A 44 -52.78 14.37 -14.54
C TYR A 44 -51.61 15.34 -14.24
N PRO A 45 -51.92 16.57 -13.78
CA PRO A 45 -50.93 17.57 -13.42
C PRO A 45 -50.17 17.19 -12.15
N HIS A 46 -48.85 17.33 -12.17
CA HIS A 46 -47.99 16.98 -11.05
C HIS A 46 -46.78 17.90 -10.93
N PHE A 47 -46.21 17.98 -9.74
CA PHE A 47 -44.92 18.61 -9.49
C PHE A 47 -43.81 17.57 -9.63
N GLN A 48 -42.86 17.85 -10.50
CA GLN A 48 -41.64 17.09 -10.65
C GLN A 48 -40.51 17.84 -9.95
N ALA A 49 -39.88 17.21 -8.95
CA ALA A 49 -38.86 17.86 -8.14
C ALA A 49 -37.58 17.02 -8.00
N PHE A 50 -36.48 17.73 -7.88
CA PHE A 50 -35.20 17.23 -7.42
C PHE A 50 -34.90 17.82 -6.04
N LEU A 51 -34.56 16.97 -5.08
CA LEU A 51 -34.24 17.34 -3.70
C LEU A 51 -32.86 16.81 -3.31
N GLN A 52 -31.97 17.72 -2.90
CA GLN A 52 -30.65 17.43 -2.36
C GLN A 52 -30.60 17.74 -0.87
N LEU A 53 -30.50 16.68 -0.06
CA LEU A 53 -30.40 16.76 1.39
C LEU A 53 -28.95 17.04 1.82
N GLN A 54 -28.77 17.80 2.92
CA GLN A 54 -27.43 18.05 3.47
C GLN A 54 -26.71 16.79 3.94
N THR A 55 -27.46 15.82 4.49
CA THR A 55 -26.95 14.53 4.95
C THR A 55 -27.69 13.37 4.29
N PRO A 56 -27.04 12.22 4.04
CA PRO A 56 -27.73 11.05 3.47
C PRO A 56 -28.85 10.58 4.41
N VAL A 57 -30.04 10.32 3.85
CA VAL A 57 -31.20 9.84 4.60
C VAL A 57 -31.68 8.51 4.02
N HIS A 58 -32.19 7.62 4.86
CA HIS A 58 -32.79 6.37 4.42
C HIS A 58 -34.17 6.60 3.78
N MET A 59 -34.50 5.91 2.68
CA MET A 59 -35.76 6.08 1.93
C MET A 59 -36.99 5.97 2.83
N GLY A 60 -36.99 5.01 3.77
CA GLY A 60 -38.09 4.85 4.72
C GLY A 60 -38.26 6.06 5.65
N THR A 61 -37.16 6.67 6.08
CA THR A 61 -37.19 7.88 6.91
C THR A 61 -37.71 9.07 6.12
N LEU A 62 -37.27 9.22 4.86
CA LEU A 62 -37.75 10.28 3.98
C LEU A 62 -39.25 10.13 3.69
N LYS A 63 -39.71 8.92 3.31
CA LYS A 63 -41.14 8.63 3.13
C LYS A 63 -41.98 8.94 4.38
N ASN A 64 -41.46 8.63 5.57
CA ASN A 64 -42.15 8.94 6.83
C ASN A 64 -42.25 10.46 7.07
N LYS A 65 -41.25 11.26 6.67
CA LYS A 65 -41.32 12.73 6.75
C LYS A 65 -42.41 13.28 5.84
N PHE A 66 -42.46 12.83 4.58
CA PHE A 66 -43.49 13.23 3.61
C PHE A 66 -44.90 12.87 4.11
N LYS A 67 -45.11 11.64 4.60
CA LYS A 67 -46.39 11.20 5.17
C LYS A 67 -46.85 12.05 6.35
N LYS A 68 -45.93 12.39 7.27
CA LYS A 68 -46.22 13.25 8.43
C LYS A 68 -46.60 14.68 8.02
N ALA A 69 -46.05 15.17 6.91
CA ALA A 69 -46.37 16.47 6.34
C ALA A 69 -47.64 16.46 5.46
N GLY A 70 -48.34 15.33 5.33
CA GLY A 70 -49.57 15.21 4.53
C GLY A 70 -49.37 14.72 3.09
N PHE A 71 -48.13 14.51 2.64
CA PHE A 71 -47.78 14.10 1.27
C PHE A 71 -47.76 12.57 1.14
N ASN A 72 -48.93 11.94 1.25
CA ASN A 72 -49.07 10.48 1.20
C ASN A 72 -48.94 9.90 -0.22
N ASP A 73 -49.13 10.73 -1.23
CA ASP A 73 -49.09 10.43 -2.67
C ASP A 73 -47.72 10.72 -3.31
N ALA A 74 -46.77 11.28 -2.56
CA ALA A 74 -45.44 11.57 -3.07
C ALA A 74 -44.71 10.29 -3.48
N HIS A 75 -44.37 10.20 -4.77
CA HIS A 75 -43.48 9.17 -5.27
C HIS A 75 -42.03 9.63 -5.09
N ILE A 76 -41.23 8.79 -4.44
CA ILE A 76 -39.86 9.12 -4.06
C ILE A 76 -38.93 8.06 -4.61
N GLU A 77 -38.03 8.46 -5.50
CA GLU A 77 -36.99 7.62 -6.07
C GLU A 77 -35.60 8.18 -5.81
N MET A 78 -34.61 7.30 -5.72
CA MET A 78 -33.22 7.74 -5.74
C MET A 78 -32.87 8.29 -7.12
N ARG A 79 -32.03 9.32 -7.15
CA ARG A 79 -31.51 9.92 -8.38
C ARG A 79 -30.88 8.86 -9.29
N LYS A 80 -31.17 8.95 -10.60
CA LYS A 80 -30.52 8.19 -11.66
C LYS A 80 -29.85 9.19 -12.61
N GLY A 81 -28.53 9.10 -12.77
CA GLY A 81 -27.74 10.06 -13.55
C GLY A 81 -26.96 11.06 -12.68
N THR A 82 -26.44 12.11 -13.33
CA THR A 82 -25.70 13.21 -12.68
C THR A 82 -26.64 14.17 -11.95
N VAL A 83 -26.10 15.03 -11.07
CA VAL A 83 -26.93 16.13 -10.49
C VAL A 83 -27.50 16.99 -11.62
N GLN A 84 -26.67 17.30 -12.61
CA GLN A 84 -27.03 18.15 -13.74
C GLN A 84 -28.19 17.57 -14.53
N ASP A 85 -28.15 16.28 -14.89
CA ASP A 85 -29.24 15.63 -15.63
C ASP A 85 -30.59 15.75 -14.91
N CYS A 86 -30.58 15.65 -13.57
CA CYS A 86 -31.80 15.72 -12.76
C CYS A 86 -32.30 17.16 -12.58
N VAL A 87 -31.39 18.13 -12.48
CA VAL A 87 -31.73 19.56 -12.50
C VAL A 87 -32.33 19.95 -13.84
N ASP A 88 -31.74 19.48 -14.94
CA ASP A 88 -32.22 19.72 -16.31
C ASP A 88 -33.59 19.07 -16.53
N TYR A 89 -33.78 17.85 -16.02
CA TYR A 89 -35.08 17.17 -16.07
C TYR A 89 -36.18 17.94 -15.34
N CYS A 90 -35.88 18.55 -14.19
CA CYS A 90 -36.83 19.37 -13.43
C CYS A 90 -36.90 20.83 -13.91
N SER A 91 -36.27 21.17 -15.04
CA SER A 91 -36.32 22.52 -15.64
C SER A 91 -36.59 22.53 -17.15
N LYS A 92 -36.82 21.37 -17.76
CA LYS A 92 -37.16 21.23 -19.20
C LYS A 92 -38.43 22.01 -19.53
N GLU A 93 -38.42 22.71 -20.66
CA GLU A 93 -39.54 23.57 -21.07
C GLU A 93 -40.69 22.81 -21.73
N GLU A 94 -40.39 21.65 -22.31
CA GLU A 94 -41.27 20.90 -23.22
C GLU A 94 -42.58 20.41 -22.56
N THR A 95 -42.53 20.10 -21.26
CA THR A 95 -43.68 19.61 -20.48
C THR A 95 -44.07 20.54 -19.34
N ARG A 96 -43.48 21.73 -19.28
CA ARG A 96 -43.63 22.69 -18.18
C ARG A 96 -44.92 23.49 -18.33
N VAL A 97 -45.76 23.43 -17.32
CA VAL A 97 -46.94 24.29 -17.16
C VAL A 97 -46.59 25.55 -16.38
N ASP A 98 -45.82 25.41 -15.30
CA ASP A 98 -45.40 26.53 -14.45
C ASP A 98 -44.08 26.22 -13.71
N GLY A 99 -43.39 27.27 -13.25
CA GLY A 99 -42.04 27.21 -12.68
C GLY A 99 -40.92 27.44 -13.71
N PRO A 100 -39.68 26.97 -13.47
CA PRO A 100 -39.21 26.20 -12.31
C PRO A 100 -38.92 27.09 -11.10
N TRP A 101 -39.17 26.55 -9.92
CA TRP A 101 -38.85 27.18 -8.63
C TRP A 101 -37.64 26.50 -8.00
N ARG A 102 -36.82 27.28 -7.31
CA ARG A 102 -35.57 26.83 -6.70
C ARG A 102 -35.46 27.38 -5.28
N GLY A 103 -34.94 26.56 -4.36
CA GLY A 103 -34.61 26.96 -3.00
C GLY A 103 -33.30 26.30 -2.56
N GLY A 104 -32.50 27.03 -1.79
CA GLY A 104 -31.14 26.62 -1.41
C GLY A 104 -30.13 26.57 -2.55
N GLU A 105 -28.89 26.19 -2.24
CA GLU A 105 -27.81 26.00 -3.23
C GLU A 105 -27.61 24.52 -3.53
N ILE A 106 -27.96 24.10 -4.75
CA ILE A 106 -27.71 22.72 -5.22
C ILE A 106 -26.23 22.58 -5.56
N ASN A 107 -25.56 21.64 -4.89
CA ASN A 107 -24.21 21.23 -5.22
C ASN A 107 -24.23 20.32 -6.45
N LEU A 108 -23.76 20.85 -7.58
CA LEU A 108 -23.67 20.16 -8.87
C LEU A 108 -22.51 19.14 -8.94
N LYS A 109 -21.60 19.13 -7.96
CA LYS A 109 -20.51 18.15 -7.93
C LYS A 109 -21.06 16.79 -7.56
N ASP A 110 -21.16 15.89 -8.54
CA ASP A 110 -21.33 14.47 -8.27
C ASP A 110 -20.16 13.99 -7.40
N GLN A 111 -20.48 13.32 -6.27
CA GLN A 111 -19.48 12.71 -5.38
C GLN A 111 -18.80 11.47 -6.01
N GLN A 112 -18.36 11.60 -7.26
CA GLN A 112 -17.59 10.63 -8.02
C GLN A 112 -16.08 10.70 -7.70
N GLY A 113 -15.67 11.55 -6.75
CA GLY A 113 -14.27 11.74 -6.36
C GLY A 113 -13.64 10.51 -5.66
N SER A 114 -14.35 9.80 -4.77
CA SER A 114 -13.66 8.76 -3.98
C SER A 114 -13.17 7.55 -4.79
N ARG A 115 -13.77 7.30 -5.97
CA ARG A 115 -13.31 6.26 -6.89
C ARG A 115 -12.11 6.71 -7.73
N SER A 116 -12.04 7.98 -8.12
CA SER A 116 -10.84 8.50 -8.79
C SER A 116 -9.67 8.55 -7.83
N ASP A 117 -9.92 8.97 -6.58
CA ASP A 117 -8.88 9.09 -5.55
C ASP A 117 -8.25 7.73 -5.22
N LEU A 118 -9.07 6.70 -5.00
CA LEU A 118 -8.55 5.34 -4.76
C LEU A 118 -7.82 4.75 -5.97
N ALA A 119 -8.28 5.06 -7.19
CA ALA A 119 -7.60 4.62 -8.41
C ALA A 119 -6.23 5.26 -8.57
N GLU A 120 -6.10 6.53 -8.17
CA GLU A 120 -4.83 7.26 -8.18
C GLU A 120 -3.86 6.73 -7.13
N LEU A 121 -4.31 6.54 -5.89
CA LEU A 121 -3.50 5.91 -4.82
C LEU A 121 -3.03 4.51 -5.24
N ARG A 122 -3.92 3.73 -5.87
CA ARG A 122 -3.59 2.43 -6.43
C ARG A 122 -2.49 2.54 -7.49
N ARG A 123 -2.57 3.52 -8.39
CA ARG A 123 -1.60 3.73 -9.47
C ARG A 123 -0.23 4.04 -8.91
N GLN A 124 -0.13 4.95 -7.93
CA GLN A 124 1.14 5.31 -7.28
C GLN A 124 1.85 4.09 -6.69
N ILE A 125 1.14 3.24 -5.94
CA ILE A 125 1.71 1.99 -5.41
C ILE A 125 2.14 1.06 -6.54
N MET A 126 1.35 0.92 -7.61
CA MET A 126 1.74 0.06 -8.74
C MET A 126 2.96 0.59 -9.50
N ASP A 127 3.13 1.91 -9.56
CA ASP A 127 4.26 2.58 -10.22
C ASP A 127 5.56 2.54 -9.39
N GLY A 128 5.49 2.08 -8.14
CA GLY A 128 6.66 1.83 -7.31
C GLY A 128 6.68 2.55 -5.98
N ALA A 129 5.78 3.53 -5.77
CA ALA A 129 5.78 4.33 -4.55
C ALA A 129 5.59 3.45 -3.30
N SER A 130 6.24 3.85 -2.20
CA SER A 130 6.01 3.22 -0.90
C SER A 130 4.68 3.70 -0.30
N VAL A 131 4.11 2.94 0.62
CA VAL A 131 2.90 3.37 1.33
C VAL A 131 3.18 4.66 2.12
N SER A 132 4.38 4.79 2.67
CA SER A 132 4.85 5.97 3.38
C SER A 132 4.89 7.21 2.47
N GLU A 133 5.43 7.09 1.25
CA GLU A 133 5.43 8.16 0.25
C GLU A 133 4.01 8.57 -0.15
N VAL A 134 3.13 7.60 -0.39
CA VAL A 134 1.73 7.87 -0.74
C VAL A 134 1.00 8.60 0.39
N LEU A 135 1.27 8.24 1.65
CA LEU A 135 0.67 8.90 2.81
C LEU A 135 1.21 10.32 3.01
N LEU A 136 2.49 10.55 2.79
CA LEU A 136 3.12 11.87 2.97
C LEU A 136 2.74 12.87 1.85
N ASN A 137 2.44 12.37 0.66
CA ASN A 137 2.04 13.19 -0.50
C ASN A 137 0.51 13.33 -0.65
N ASP A 138 -0.28 12.83 0.29
CA ASP A 138 -1.75 12.90 0.26
C ASP A 138 -2.29 14.12 1.03
N ASP A 139 -2.32 15.27 0.34
CA ASP A 139 -2.85 16.54 0.87
C ASP A 139 -4.31 16.44 1.36
N ALA A 140 -5.08 15.48 0.84
CA ALA A 140 -6.50 15.31 1.13
C ALA A 140 -6.78 14.34 2.29
N CYS A 141 -5.75 13.74 2.90
CA CYS A 141 -5.84 12.73 3.97
C CYS A 141 -6.79 11.55 3.64
N GLN A 142 -6.93 11.18 2.36
CA GLN A 142 -7.74 10.05 1.92
C GLN A 142 -7.01 8.71 2.04
N ALA A 143 -5.71 8.67 1.77
CA ALA A 143 -4.84 7.49 1.82
C ALA A 143 -4.79 6.86 3.21
N ALA A 144 -4.86 7.67 4.27
CA ALA A 144 -4.90 7.20 5.66
C ALA A 144 -6.04 6.19 5.93
N ARG A 145 -7.17 6.32 5.21
CA ARG A 145 -8.32 5.41 5.32
C ARG A 145 -8.10 4.06 4.64
N TYR A 146 -7.14 4.00 3.72
CA TYR A 146 -6.86 2.84 2.87
C TYR A 146 -5.48 2.22 3.14
N THR A 147 -4.79 2.62 4.22
CA THR A 147 -3.45 2.12 4.58
C THR A 147 -3.31 0.61 4.47
N ARG A 148 -4.22 -0.15 5.08
CA ARG A 148 -4.23 -1.61 4.99
C ARG A 148 -4.30 -2.12 3.55
N TYR A 149 -5.21 -1.56 2.75
CA TYR A 149 -5.36 -1.94 1.34
C TYR A 149 -4.10 -1.60 0.53
N LEU A 150 -3.51 -0.43 0.76
CA LEU A 150 -2.28 0.00 0.08
C LEU A 150 -1.09 -0.89 0.46
N SER A 151 -0.94 -1.27 1.74
CA SER A 151 0.08 -2.23 2.19
C SER A 151 -0.11 -3.62 1.57
N GLU A 152 -1.33 -4.16 1.59
CA GLU A 152 -1.64 -5.44 0.95
C GLU A 152 -1.37 -5.39 -0.57
N LEU A 153 -1.66 -4.26 -1.20
CA LEU A 153 -1.41 -4.05 -2.62
C LEU A 153 0.10 -3.99 -2.94
N ALA A 154 0.89 -3.26 -2.15
CA ALA A 154 2.34 -3.20 -2.32
C ALA A 154 2.96 -4.61 -2.19
N THR A 155 2.56 -5.37 -1.16
CA THR A 155 2.98 -6.77 -1.01
C THR A 155 2.58 -7.62 -2.21
N ALA A 156 1.36 -7.46 -2.74
CA ALA A 156 0.90 -8.21 -3.91
C ALA A 156 1.72 -7.87 -5.17
N ARG A 157 2.02 -6.59 -5.40
CA ARG A 157 2.91 -6.11 -6.48
C ARG A 157 4.28 -6.77 -6.38
N ASP A 158 4.89 -6.69 -5.20
CA ASP A 158 6.24 -7.22 -4.97
C ASP A 158 6.27 -8.74 -5.07
N ARG A 159 5.20 -9.42 -4.65
CA ARG A 159 5.10 -10.88 -4.78
C ARG A 159 5.02 -11.33 -6.23
N VAL A 160 4.37 -10.56 -7.09
CA VAL A 160 4.36 -10.85 -8.53
C VAL A 160 5.75 -10.67 -9.14
N LYS A 161 6.48 -9.63 -8.72
CA LYS A 161 7.81 -9.30 -9.23
C LYS A 161 8.90 -10.25 -8.71
N TYR A 162 9.02 -10.39 -7.39
CA TYR A 162 10.11 -11.13 -6.74
C TYR A 162 9.72 -12.55 -6.33
N GLY A 163 8.43 -12.84 -6.14
CA GLY A 163 7.94 -14.15 -5.71
C GLY A 163 8.01 -15.25 -6.77
N ARG A 164 8.37 -14.92 -8.02
CA ARG A 164 8.37 -15.83 -9.17
C ARG A 164 9.73 -16.01 -9.83
N GLN A 165 10.78 -15.41 -9.27
CA GLN A 165 12.14 -15.45 -9.82
C GLN A 165 13.15 -15.80 -8.74
N LEU A 166 14.25 -16.42 -9.13
CA LEU A 166 15.35 -16.67 -8.21
C LEU A 166 16.05 -15.35 -7.91
N ARG A 167 16.44 -15.15 -6.66
CA ARG A 167 17.23 -14.02 -6.20
C ARG A 167 18.69 -14.26 -6.55
N ASP A 168 19.32 -13.26 -7.13
CA ASP A 168 20.77 -13.19 -7.23
C ASP A 168 21.29 -12.57 -5.93
N ILE A 169 21.65 -13.43 -4.97
CA ILE A 169 21.96 -13.04 -3.61
C ILE A 169 23.45 -13.20 -3.33
N THR A 170 24.09 -12.11 -2.90
CA THR A 170 25.48 -12.07 -2.45
C THR A 170 25.48 -11.80 -0.94
N VAL A 171 26.13 -12.69 -0.17
CA VAL A 171 26.16 -12.59 1.30
C VAL A 171 27.59 -12.33 1.77
N HIS A 172 27.75 -11.31 2.58
CA HIS A 172 29.02 -10.90 3.17
C HIS A 172 28.96 -11.07 4.69
N TYR A 173 29.96 -11.72 5.26
CA TYR A 173 30.14 -11.82 6.69
C TYR A 173 31.28 -10.89 7.12
N LEU A 174 30.98 -9.89 7.93
CA LEU A 174 31.94 -8.89 8.42
C LEU A 174 32.00 -8.96 9.94
N TRP A 175 33.15 -9.34 10.48
CA TRP A 175 33.33 -9.44 11.92
C TRP A 175 34.53 -8.63 12.42
N GLY A 176 34.62 -8.43 13.73
CA GLY A 176 35.72 -7.70 14.35
C GLY A 176 35.29 -7.09 15.67
N ASP A 177 36.23 -6.46 16.38
CA ASP A 177 35.95 -5.91 17.70
C ASP A 177 34.86 -4.80 17.64
N PRO A 178 34.15 -4.52 18.75
CA PRO A 178 33.26 -3.37 18.82
C PRO A 178 34.01 -2.06 18.51
N GLY A 179 33.34 -1.12 17.84
CA GLY A 179 33.90 0.21 17.57
C GLY A 179 34.97 0.30 16.47
N VAL A 180 35.25 -0.78 15.73
CA VAL A 180 36.21 -0.76 14.60
C VAL A 180 35.66 -0.14 13.31
N GLY A 181 34.36 0.16 13.26
CA GLY A 181 33.72 0.84 12.12
C GLY A 181 32.88 -0.04 11.19
N LYS A 182 32.53 -1.27 11.58
CA LYS A 182 31.79 -2.24 10.72
C LYS A 182 30.50 -1.67 10.13
N THR A 183 29.62 -1.13 10.97
CA THR A 183 28.36 -0.53 10.53
C THR A 183 28.63 0.71 9.67
N LYS A 184 29.57 1.57 10.09
CA LYS A 184 29.96 2.77 9.34
C LYS A 184 30.41 2.42 7.92
N TYR A 185 31.23 1.38 7.76
CA TYR A 185 31.69 0.91 6.46
C TYR A 185 30.54 0.60 5.50
N ILE A 186 29.44 -0.02 5.97
CA ILE A 186 28.29 -0.29 5.10
C ILE A 186 27.62 1.00 4.65
N TYR A 187 27.38 1.94 5.57
CA TYR A 187 26.73 3.22 5.26
C TYR A 187 27.60 4.13 4.37
N ASP A 188 28.93 4.07 4.53
CA ASP A 188 29.86 4.87 3.72
C ASP A 188 29.93 4.35 2.26
N ASN A 189 29.65 3.06 2.03
CA ASN A 189 29.81 2.41 0.72
C ASN A 189 28.48 2.12 -0.01
N ASN A 190 27.33 2.42 0.59
CA ASN A 190 26.03 2.09 0.01
C ASN A 190 25.01 3.22 0.25
N PRO A 191 24.09 3.48 -0.72
CA PRO A 191 23.03 4.46 -0.51
C PRO A 191 22.13 4.08 0.68
N ILE A 192 21.85 5.04 1.54
CA ILE A 192 21.12 4.84 2.80
C ILE A 192 19.72 4.29 2.56
N GLU A 193 19.05 4.79 1.52
CA GLU A 193 17.71 4.37 1.09
C GLU A 193 17.63 2.90 0.68
N ASN A 194 18.76 2.29 0.30
CA ASN A 194 18.83 0.88 -0.10
C ASN A 194 19.15 -0.05 1.07
N ILE A 195 19.47 0.48 2.25
CA ILE A 195 19.87 -0.29 3.42
C ILE A 195 18.65 -0.50 4.34
N TYR A 196 18.35 -1.77 4.60
CA TYR A 196 17.51 -2.18 5.72
C TYR A 196 18.36 -2.83 6.81
N ARG A 197 18.46 -2.16 7.96
CA ARG A 197 19.27 -2.61 9.10
C ARG A 197 18.40 -3.24 10.18
N VAL A 198 18.61 -4.53 10.43
CA VAL A 198 17.98 -5.28 11.50
C VAL A 198 18.79 -5.09 12.78
N THR A 199 18.20 -4.41 13.76
CA THR A 199 18.73 -4.27 15.12
C THR A 199 17.84 -4.92 16.19
N ASP A 200 16.54 -5.10 15.90
CA ASP A 200 15.62 -5.89 16.74
C ASP A 200 15.32 -7.24 16.07
N TYR A 201 15.78 -8.31 16.68
CA TYR A 201 15.57 -9.67 16.18
C TYR A 201 14.24 -10.30 16.62
N ARG A 202 13.44 -9.63 17.47
CA ARG A 202 12.10 -10.10 17.86
C ARG A 202 11.09 -9.90 16.72
N HIS A 203 11.15 -8.75 16.07
CA HIS A 203 10.29 -8.39 14.94
C HIS A 203 11.11 -7.80 13.78
N PRO A 204 12.07 -8.57 13.23
CA PRO A 204 13.13 -8.06 12.37
C PRO A 204 12.67 -7.55 11.01
N TRP A 205 11.40 -7.77 10.63
CA TRP A 205 10.90 -7.50 9.29
C TRP A 205 9.80 -6.43 9.26
N ASP A 206 9.43 -5.85 10.40
CA ASP A 206 8.28 -4.94 10.49
C ASP A 206 8.47 -3.62 9.73
N GLU A 207 9.71 -3.16 9.60
CA GLU A 207 10.06 -1.91 8.92
C GLU A 207 10.67 -2.15 7.54
N TYR A 208 10.67 -3.41 7.06
CA TYR A 208 11.23 -3.73 5.76
C TYR A 208 10.28 -3.27 4.64
N GLU A 209 10.74 -2.35 3.80
CA GLU A 209 9.95 -1.74 2.72
C GLU A 209 10.44 -2.12 1.33
N GLY A 210 11.28 -3.16 1.21
CA GLY A 210 11.77 -3.66 -0.07
C GLY A 210 13.18 -3.18 -0.44
N GLN A 211 13.97 -2.79 0.55
CA GLN A 211 15.37 -2.41 0.38
C GLN A 211 16.19 -3.54 -0.25
N SER A 212 17.16 -3.19 -1.10
CA SER A 212 18.00 -4.15 -1.83
C SER A 212 19.16 -4.70 -0.98
N ILE A 213 19.54 -4.00 0.09
CA ILE A 213 20.64 -4.37 0.98
C ILE A 213 20.08 -4.66 2.38
N LEU A 214 20.25 -5.90 2.83
CA LEU A 214 19.93 -6.32 4.19
C LEU A 214 21.18 -6.26 5.07
N VAL A 215 21.10 -5.63 6.23
CA VAL A 215 22.18 -5.61 7.23
C VAL A 215 21.66 -6.27 8.51
N LEU A 216 22.20 -7.43 8.85
CA LEU A 216 22.00 -8.08 10.14
C LEU A 216 23.07 -7.56 11.09
N ASP A 217 22.73 -6.57 11.92
CA ASP A 217 23.70 -5.91 12.78
C ASP A 217 23.80 -6.56 14.16
N GLU A 218 25.01 -6.58 14.71
CA GLU A 218 25.34 -7.27 15.96
C GLU A 218 24.85 -8.74 15.98
N PHE A 219 24.95 -9.43 14.84
CA PHE A 219 24.52 -10.80 14.70
C PHE A 219 25.36 -11.75 15.57
N ASP A 220 24.68 -12.53 16.40
CA ASP A 220 25.20 -13.56 17.29
C ASP A 220 24.21 -14.74 17.37
N SER A 221 23.93 -15.35 16.21
CA SER A 221 23.05 -16.52 16.09
C SER A 221 21.60 -16.29 16.57
N GLN A 222 21.07 -15.06 16.48
CA GLN A 222 19.70 -14.75 16.93
C GLN A 222 18.62 -15.46 16.11
N PHE A 223 18.89 -15.73 14.83
CA PHE A 223 18.00 -16.54 14.00
C PHE A 223 18.20 -18.02 14.28
N SER A 224 17.14 -18.82 14.15
CA SER A 224 17.34 -20.26 14.08
C SER A 224 18.17 -20.61 12.84
N TRP A 225 18.89 -21.73 12.92
CA TRP A 225 19.68 -22.23 11.80
C TRP A 225 18.88 -22.30 10.50
N ASP A 226 17.68 -22.88 10.57
CA ASP A 226 16.81 -23.08 9.40
C ASP A 226 16.30 -21.73 8.84
N GLN A 227 15.97 -20.79 9.72
CA GLN A 227 15.55 -19.43 9.32
C GLN A 227 16.67 -18.72 8.56
N LEU A 228 17.89 -18.70 9.12
CA LEU A 228 19.01 -18.04 8.49
C LEU A 228 19.30 -18.63 7.10
N LEU A 229 19.34 -19.97 7.00
CA LEU A 229 19.57 -20.63 5.70
C LEU A 229 18.50 -20.28 4.66
N VAL A 230 17.24 -20.17 5.07
CA VAL A 230 16.13 -19.79 4.18
C VAL A 230 16.26 -18.33 3.74
N PHE A 231 16.59 -17.41 4.64
CA PHE A 231 16.73 -15.98 4.30
C PHE A 231 17.88 -15.73 3.33
N LEU A 232 18.99 -16.44 3.51
CA LEU A 232 20.20 -16.35 2.70
C LEU A 232 20.15 -17.19 1.41
N ASP A 233 19.06 -17.91 1.15
CA ASP A 233 18.94 -18.73 -0.06
C ASP A 233 18.54 -17.91 -1.29
N ARG A 234 18.78 -18.45 -2.49
CA ARG A 234 18.35 -17.84 -3.76
C ARG A 234 16.84 -17.92 -4.00
N TYR A 235 16.10 -18.74 -3.24
CA TYR A 235 14.67 -18.94 -3.48
C TYR A 235 13.84 -17.77 -2.91
N PRO A 236 12.68 -17.45 -3.53
CA PRO A 236 11.75 -16.48 -2.97
C PRO A 236 11.31 -16.86 -1.56
N VAL A 237 11.24 -15.88 -0.67
CA VAL A 237 10.77 -16.06 0.70
C VAL A 237 9.88 -14.90 1.14
N MET A 238 8.86 -15.23 1.93
CA MET A 238 8.06 -14.24 2.65
C MET A 238 8.68 -14.00 4.03
N LEU A 239 8.92 -12.74 4.34
CA LEU A 239 9.43 -12.29 5.63
C LEU A 239 8.24 -12.07 6.58
N PRO A 240 8.19 -12.79 7.72
CA PRO A 240 7.06 -12.69 8.65
C PRO A 240 7.13 -11.40 9.46
N ALA A 241 6.10 -10.56 9.39
CA ALA A 241 5.99 -9.34 10.18
C ALA A 241 4.64 -9.28 10.91
N ARG A 242 4.53 -8.42 11.93
CA ARG A 242 3.35 -8.42 12.82
C ARG A 242 2.06 -8.04 12.11
N TYR A 243 2.12 -7.13 11.14
CA TYR A 243 0.93 -6.58 10.48
C TYR A 243 0.74 -7.10 9.06
N ASN A 244 1.81 -7.11 8.28
CA ASN A 244 1.78 -7.57 6.90
C ASN A 244 3.11 -8.24 6.57
N ASN A 245 3.08 -9.38 5.90
CA ASN A 245 4.31 -10.03 5.50
C ASN A 245 4.91 -9.31 4.30
N HIS A 246 6.24 -9.32 4.23
CA HIS A 246 6.98 -8.69 3.15
C HIS A 246 7.61 -9.73 2.24
N VAL A 247 7.81 -9.39 0.97
CA VAL A 247 8.51 -10.26 0.02
C VAL A 247 9.99 -9.89 0.07
N ALA A 248 10.86 -10.84 0.36
CA ALA A 248 12.30 -10.59 0.32
C ALA A 248 12.73 -10.26 -1.12
N CYS A 249 13.33 -9.09 -1.31
CA CYS A 249 13.88 -8.62 -2.57
C CYS A 249 15.32 -8.12 -2.46
N PHE A 250 15.93 -8.22 -1.27
CA PHE A 250 17.34 -7.96 -1.09
C PHE A 250 18.20 -8.93 -1.91
N THR A 251 19.22 -8.35 -2.55
CA THR A 251 20.23 -9.03 -3.36
C THR A 251 21.59 -9.03 -2.68
N THR A 252 21.80 -8.13 -1.71
CA THR A 252 23.02 -8.06 -0.92
C THR A 252 22.67 -8.22 0.55
N VAL A 253 23.38 -9.10 1.24
CA VAL A 253 23.21 -9.30 2.69
C VAL A 253 24.55 -9.10 3.37
N TRP A 254 24.60 -8.21 4.37
CA TRP A 254 25.71 -8.08 5.28
C TRP A 254 25.33 -8.64 6.64
N ILE A 255 26.14 -9.56 7.14
CA ILE A 255 26.05 -10.08 8.49
C ILE A 255 27.20 -9.47 9.28
N ILE A 256 26.89 -8.53 10.17
CA ILE A 256 27.87 -7.88 11.03
C ILE A 256 27.90 -8.61 12.36
N SER A 257 29.09 -9.01 12.83
CA SER A 257 29.25 -9.73 14.09
C SER A 257 30.46 -9.21 14.88
N ASN A 258 30.46 -9.43 16.19
CA ASN A 258 31.67 -9.24 17.00
C ASN A 258 32.54 -10.50 17.03
N GLU A 259 31.96 -11.65 16.72
CA GLU A 259 32.62 -12.96 16.73
C GLU A 259 32.88 -13.46 15.30
N PRO A 260 33.94 -14.25 15.06
CA PRO A 260 34.19 -14.85 13.77
C PRO A 260 33.09 -15.85 13.39
N LEU A 261 32.95 -16.07 12.08
CA LEU A 261 31.94 -16.97 11.53
C LEU A 261 32.03 -18.36 12.17
N SER A 262 33.23 -18.89 12.42
CA SER A 262 33.48 -20.19 13.05
C SER A 262 32.82 -20.38 14.42
N LYS A 263 32.54 -19.30 15.16
CA LYS A 263 31.83 -19.35 16.46
C LYS A 263 30.31 -19.27 16.36
N GLN A 264 29.76 -18.89 15.20
CA GLN A 264 28.32 -18.90 14.99
C GLN A 264 27.83 -20.35 14.84
N TYR A 265 26.80 -20.78 15.56
CA TYR A 265 26.28 -22.17 15.53
C TYR A 265 27.38 -23.26 15.63
N PRO A 266 28.17 -23.29 16.71
CA PRO A 266 29.34 -24.18 16.83
C PRO A 266 28.96 -25.66 16.85
N GLU A 267 27.72 -26.00 17.17
CA GLU A 267 27.20 -27.36 17.16
C GLU A 267 26.92 -27.91 15.75
N ARG A 268 26.94 -27.05 14.72
CA ARG A 268 26.68 -27.42 13.32
C ARG A 268 28.01 -27.70 12.63
N THR A 269 28.33 -28.98 12.49
CA THR A 269 29.58 -29.47 11.88
C THR A 269 29.33 -30.19 10.55
N GLY A 270 30.39 -30.42 9.76
CA GLY A 270 30.34 -31.17 8.50
C GLY A 270 29.36 -30.57 7.48
N GLU A 271 28.52 -31.42 6.88
CA GLU A 271 27.54 -31.01 5.86
C GLU A 271 26.55 -29.94 6.32
N LYS A 272 26.18 -29.97 7.60
CA LYS A 272 25.34 -28.91 8.16
C LYS A 272 26.10 -27.59 8.08
N ARG A 273 27.37 -27.55 8.50
CA ARG A 273 28.19 -26.34 8.39
C ARG A 273 28.31 -25.83 6.97
N ASN A 274 28.59 -26.74 6.03
CA ASN A 274 28.78 -26.43 4.61
C ASN A 274 27.55 -25.78 3.98
N ALA A 275 26.34 -26.09 4.48
CA ALA A 275 25.12 -25.43 4.04
C ALA A 275 25.12 -23.92 4.30
N LEU A 276 25.67 -23.43 5.42
CA LEU A 276 25.81 -21.98 5.62
C LEU A 276 26.96 -21.43 4.79
N LEU A 277 28.13 -22.10 4.82
CA LEU A 277 29.34 -21.60 4.16
C LEU A 277 29.15 -21.39 2.65
N ARG A 278 28.43 -22.28 1.95
CA ARG A 278 28.18 -22.11 0.51
C ARG A 278 27.35 -20.87 0.15
N ARG A 279 26.59 -20.31 1.11
CA ARG A 279 25.79 -19.10 0.93
C ARG A 279 26.59 -17.83 1.26
N ILE A 280 27.67 -17.94 2.03
CA ILE A 280 28.59 -16.84 2.31
C ILE A 280 29.53 -16.65 1.11
N SER A 281 29.53 -15.45 0.55
CA SER A 281 30.35 -15.06 -0.59
C SER A 281 31.68 -14.48 -0.14
N THR A 282 31.68 -13.64 0.91
CA THR A 282 32.92 -13.15 1.53
C THR A 282 32.86 -13.28 3.05
N ASN A 283 34.01 -13.57 3.67
CA ASN A 283 34.20 -13.50 5.12
C ASN A 283 35.39 -12.59 5.39
N GLN A 284 35.18 -11.49 6.09
CA GLN A 284 36.20 -10.48 6.35
C GLN A 284 36.22 -10.08 7.82
N ARG A 285 37.42 -9.83 8.34
CA ARG A 285 37.66 -9.25 9.66
C ARG A 285 38.02 -7.77 9.49
N MET A 286 37.34 -6.89 10.20
CA MET A 286 37.72 -5.49 10.33
C MET A 286 38.64 -5.29 11.53
N LEU A 287 39.82 -4.72 11.28
CA LEU A 287 40.81 -4.39 12.29
C LEU A 287 40.63 -2.95 12.81
N LYS A 288 41.27 -2.67 13.93
CA LYS A 288 41.33 -1.31 14.48
C LYS A 288 42.03 -0.39 13.49
N GLY A 289 41.30 0.62 13.01
CA GLY A 289 41.76 1.51 11.92
C GLY A 289 40.93 1.39 10.65
N GLY A 290 40.03 0.41 10.56
CA GLY A 290 39.10 0.24 9.42
C GLY A 290 39.64 -0.67 8.31
N GLU A 291 40.85 -1.20 8.45
CA GLU A 291 41.44 -2.14 7.51
C GLU A 291 40.67 -3.47 7.49
N LEU A 292 40.45 -4.02 6.29
CA LEU A 292 39.80 -5.31 6.09
C LEU A 292 40.84 -6.40 5.84
N GLN A 293 40.69 -7.52 6.55
CA GLN A 293 41.49 -8.72 6.38
C GLN A 293 40.58 -9.89 5.98
N ALA A 294 41.07 -10.79 5.13
CA ALA A 294 40.37 -12.04 4.84
C ALA A 294 40.14 -12.85 6.13
N GLY A 295 38.92 -13.35 6.32
CA GLY A 295 38.55 -14.26 7.40
C GLY A 295 38.61 -15.72 6.96
N GLU A 296 38.45 -16.64 7.93
CA GLU A 296 38.44 -18.08 7.67
C GLU A 296 37.26 -18.48 6.76
N LEU A 297 37.53 -18.98 5.55
CA LEU A 297 36.53 -19.63 4.70
C LEU A 297 36.85 -21.13 4.60
N GLY A 298 36.00 -21.95 5.22
CA GLY A 298 35.95 -23.39 4.95
C GLY A 298 36.41 -24.34 6.07
N THR A 299 35.87 -25.56 6.00
CA THR A 299 36.41 -26.81 6.55
C THR A 299 36.46 -27.81 5.38
N GLU A 300 37.50 -28.62 5.24
CA GLU A 300 37.64 -29.59 4.14
C GLU A 300 36.44 -30.55 4.06
N HIS A 301 35.80 -30.65 2.88
CA HIS A 301 34.79 -31.68 2.61
C HIS A 301 35.48 -32.95 2.08
N PRO A 302 35.27 -34.13 2.70
CA PRO A 302 36.03 -35.36 2.39
C PRO A 302 35.90 -35.86 0.94
N GLU A 303 34.80 -35.56 0.23
CA GLU A 303 34.63 -35.90 -1.20
C GLU A 303 34.70 -34.72 -2.19
N MET A 304 34.66 -33.46 -1.72
CA MET A 304 34.46 -32.27 -2.59
C MET A 304 35.61 -31.26 -2.52
N GLY A 305 36.65 -31.52 -1.70
CA GLY A 305 37.78 -30.60 -1.52
C GLY A 305 37.43 -29.35 -0.70
N LEU A 306 38.42 -28.45 -0.53
CA LEU A 306 38.22 -27.15 0.11
C LEU A 306 37.21 -26.31 -0.68
N LEU A 307 36.10 -25.92 -0.06
CA LEU A 307 35.27 -24.80 -0.53
C LEU A 307 35.94 -23.47 -0.15
N VAL A 308 37.15 -23.22 -0.68
CA VAL A 308 37.72 -21.87 -0.73
C VAL A 308 37.17 -21.27 -2.01
N LYS A 309 36.11 -20.47 -1.89
CA LYS A 309 35.89 -19.43 -2.91
C LYS A 309 37.09 -18.50 -2.79
N GLU A 310 37.78 -18.30 -3.91
CA GLU A 310 39.11 -17.69 -4.03
C GLU A 310 39.37 -16.57 -3.00
N GLU A 311 40.58 -16.55 -2.44
CA GLU A 311 41.09 -15.43 -1.65
C GLU A 311 41.16 -14.19 -2.55
N ILE A 312 40.07 -13.42 -2.61
CA ILE A 312 40.13 -12.08 -3.20
C ILE A 312 40.77 -11.18 -2.15
N THR A 313 42.08 -10.97 -2.30
CA THR A 313 42.80 -9.92 -1.57
C THR A 313 42.35 -8.59 -2.16
N VAL A 314 41.31 -7.99 -1.59
CA VAL A 314 40.80 -6.67 -1.98
C VAL A 314 41.68 -5.63 -1.32
N ASN A 315 42.59 -5.02 -2.08
CA ASN A 315 43.44 -3.93 -1.57
C ASN A 315 42.82 -2.54 -1.86
N THR A 316 41.86 -2.44 -2.79
CA THR A 316 41.24 -1.16 -3.21
C THR A 316 39.78 -1.29 -3.66
N GLU A 317 39.01 -0.18 -3.69
CA GLU A 317 37.59 -0.12 -4.16
C GLU A 317 37.39 -0.67 -5.59
N ASP A 318 38.37 -0.51 -6.47
CA ASP A 318 38.34 -1.03 -7.85
C ASP A 318 38.38 -2.56 -7.91
N ASP A 319 38.89 -3.23 -6.87
CA ASP A 319 38.99 -4.69 -6.82
C ASP A 319 37.64 -5.33 -6.48
N LEU A 320 36.76 -4.63 -5.74
CA LEU A 320 35.39 -5.08 -5.42
C LEU A 320 34.51 -5.14 -6.67
N PHE A 321 34.53 -4.10 -7.50
CA PHE A 321 33.74 -4.06 -8.73
C PHE A 321 34.23 -5.09 -9.76
N LYS A 322 35.56 -5.26 -9.91
CA LYS A 322 36.12 -6.25 -10.84
C LYS A 322 35.85 -7.70 -10.41
N ALA A 323 35.89 -7.99 -9.11
CA ALA A 323 35.50 -9.29 -8.57
C ALA A 323 34.02 -9.60 -8.84
N SER A 324 33.13 -8.60 -8.71
CA SER A 324 31.71 -8.77 -9.02
C SER A 324 31.44 -9.04 -10.51
N GLU A 325 32.21 -8.43 -11.43
CA GLU A 325 32.08 -8.69 -12.86
C GLU A 325 32.62 -10.06 -13.28
N GLN A 326 33.70 -10.55 -12.65
CA GLN A 326 34.26 -11.87 -12.94
C GLN A 326 33.32 -13.00 -12.50
N LEU A 327 32.65 -12.87 -11.36
CA LEU A 327 31.66 -13.83 -10.87
C LEU A 327 30.35 -13.85 -11.68
N SER A 328 30.09 -12.83 -12.49
CA SER A 328 28.89 -12.74 -13.35
C SER A 328 29.05 -13.40 -14.73
N LYS A 329 30.26 -13.89 -15.07
CA LYS A 329 30.62 -14.42 -16.40
C LYS A 329 30.88 -15.93 -16.43
N GLU A 330 30.78 -16.63 -15.30
CA GLU A 330 30.77 -18.10 -15.20
C GLU A 330 29.40 -18.59 -14.70
#